data_AF-A0A2Z2P5A4-F1
#
_entry.id   AF-A0A2Z2P5A4-F1
#
_cell.length_a   1.000
_cell.length_b   1.000
_cell.length_c   1.000
_cell.angle_alpha   90.00
_cell.angle_beta   90.00
_cell.angle_gamma   90.00
#
_symmetry.space_group_name_H-M   'P 1'
#
loop_
_entity.id
_entity.type
_entity.pdbx_description
1 polymer ?
#
loop_
_entity_poly.entity_id
_entity_poly.type
_entity_poly.pdbx_seq_one_letter_code
_entity_poly.pdbx_strand_id
1 'polypeptide(L)' 'MMRRLAVLSLAGLVAACGTAAPLTPPEGASLPTAPYGASEKPSAEELLRREALAAPERSVELRRRSEERQDDPFDLPPE' A
#
# COMPACT_ATOMS: atom_id res chain seq x y z
N MET A 1 15.93 -12.66 -30.00
CA MET A 1 14.50 -12.25 -30.13
C MET A 1 13.62 -12.90 -29.05
N MET A 2 13.49 -14.24 -29.02
CA MET A 2 12.63 -14.97 -28.06
C MET A 2 12.85 -14.63 -26.58
N ARG A 3 14.10 -14.49 -26.13
CA ARG A 3 14.41 -14.13 -24.74
C ARG A 3 13.89 -12.76 -24.33
N ARG A 4 13.89 -11.77 -25.24
CA ARG A 4 13.34 -10.43 -24.97
C ARG A 4 11.82 -10.46 -24.89
N LEU A 5 11.17 -11.24 -25.75
CA LEU A 5 9.73 -11.46 -25.72
C LEU A 5 9.27 -12.12 -24.41
N ALA A 6 10.00 -13.14 -23.94
CA ALA A 6 9.70 -13.83 -22.68
C ALA A 6 9.84 -12.92 -21.45
N VAL A 7 10.83 -12.02 -21.44
CA VAL A 7 11.02 -11.03 -20.36
C VAL A 7 9.89 -9.99 -20.36
N LEU A 8 9.48 -9.52 -21.54
CA LEU A 8 8.40 -8.54 -21.66
C LEU A 8 7.04 -9.12 -21.26
N SER A 9 6.75 -10.37 -21.64
CA SER A 9 5.50 -11.03 -21.23
C SER A 9 5.44 -11.26 -19.71
N LEU A 10 6.55 -11.67 -19.09
CA LEU A 10 6.61 -11.81 -17.64
C LEU A 10 6.45 -10.46 -16.92
N ALA A 11 7.09 -9.41 -17.41
CA ALA A 11 6.93 -8.06 -16.86
C ALA A 11 5.48 -7.55 -16.95
N GLY A 12 4.80 -7.83 -18.06
CA GLY A 12 3.38 -7.47 -18.24
C GLY A 12 2.44 -8.16 -17.26
N LEU A 13 2.70 -9.42 -16.91
CA LEU A 13 1.87 -10.18 -15.96
C LEU A 13 1.95 -9.63 -14.53
N VAL A 14 3.10 -9.13 -14.11
CA VAL A 14 3.30 -8.63 -12.73
C VAL A 14 2.88 -7.17 -12.57
N ALA A 15 2.80 -6.41 -13.66
CA ALA A 15 2.44 -4.99 -13.64
C ALA A 15 1.02 -4.69 -13.13
N ALA A 16 0.12 -5.68 -13.11
CA ALA A 16 -1.25 -5.52 -12.61
C ALA A 16 -1.41 -5.72 -11.09
N CYS A 17 -0.36 -6.13 -10.38
CA CYS A 17 -0.45 -6.36 -8.94
C CYS A 17 -0.54 -5.03 -8.17
N GLY A 18 -1.63 -4.81 -7.43
CA GLY A 18 -1.82 -3.63 -6.59
C GLY A 18 -2.57 -2.45 -7.23
N THR A 19 -3.33 -2.68 -8.30
CA THR A 19 -4.21 -1.65 -8.87
C THR A 19 -5.32 -1.26 -7.90
N ALA A 20 -5.55 0.05 -7.75
CA ALA A 20 -6.69 0.60 -7.02
C ALA A 20 -7.74 1.11 -8.02
N ALA A 21 -8.95 0.59 -7.92
CA ALA A 21 -10.08 0.98 -8.77
C ALA A 21 -11.35 1.06 -7.90
N PRO A 22 -12.39 1.78 -8.35
CA PRO A 22 -13.69 1.77 -7.68
C PRO A 22 -14.21 0.33 -7.54
N LEU A 23 -14.70 -0.01 -6.35
CA LEU A 23 -15.25 -1.33 -6.06
C LEU A 23 -16.75 -1.22 -5.79
N THR A 24 -17.49 -2.20 -6.32
CA THR A 24 -18.89 -2.43 -5.98
C THR A 24 -19.01 -3.73 -5.19
N PRO A 25 -20.02 -3.85 -4.31
CA PRO A 25 -20.32 -5.14 -3.66
C PRO A 25 -20.53 -6.25 -4.71
N PRO A 26 -20.17 -7.50 -4.39
CA PRO A 26 -20.50 -8.64 -5.23
C PRO A 26 -22.02 -8.80 -5.33
N GLU A 27 -22.48 -9.54 -6.34
CA GLU A 27 -23.91 -9.80 -6.54
C GLU A 27 -24.56 -10.40 -5.29
N GLY A 28 -25.72 -9.87 -4.90
CA GLY A 28 -26.44 -10.27 -3.70
C GLY A 28 -25.88 -9.73 -2.38
N ALA A 29 -24.72 -9.04 -2.39
CA ALA A 29 -24.20 -8.34 -1.22
C ALA A 29 -24.59 -6.87 -1.22
N SER A 30 -24.56 -6.27 -0.03
CA SER A 30 -24.73 -4.82 0.15
C SER A 30 -23.58 -4.26 0.96
N LEU A 31 -23.40 -2.93 0.91
CA LEU A 31 -22.45 -2.24 1.77
C LEU A 31 -22.75 -2.54 3.26
N PRO A 32 -21.76 -2.48 4.15
CA PRO A 32 -21.95 -2.63 5.60
C PRO A 32 -23.09 -1.75 6.13
N THR A 33 -23.74 -2.18 7.21
CA THR A 33 -24.73 -1.33 7.88
C THR A 33 -24.08 -0.03 8.39
N ALA A 34 -24.86 1.02 8.53
CA ALA A 34 -24.37 2.28 9.08
C ALA A 34 -23.82 2.07 10.50
N PRO A 35 -22.73 2.76 10.87
CA PRO A 35 -22.23 2.78 12.24
C PRO A 35 -23.32 3.24 13.22
N TYR A 36 -23.24 2.76 14.45
CA TYR A 36 -24.18 3.16 15.48
C TYR A 36 -24.17 4.68 15.69
N GLY A 37 -25.35 5.30 15.67
CA GLY A 37 -25.52 6.74 15.84
C GLY A 37 -25.24 7.58 14.58
N ALA A 38 -24.84 6.96 13.46
CA ALA A 38 -24.70 7.67 12.19
C ALA A 38 -26.08 7.97 11.59
N SER A 39 -26.30 9.21 11.16
CA SER A 39 -27.54 9.63 10.49
C SER A 39 -27.66 9.06 9.08
N GLU A 40 -26.53 8.72 8.46
CA GLU A 40 -26.46 8.24 7.08
C GLU A 40 -25.50 7.04 6.96
N LYS A 41 -25.74 6.21 5.95
CA LYS A 41 -24.91 5.06 5.62
C LYS A 41 -23.75 5.52 4.73
N PRO A 42 -22.48 5.21 5.07
CA PRO A 42 -21.34 5.60 4.25
C PRO A 42 -21.35 4.95 2.86
N SER A 43 -20.85 5.69 1.87
CA SER A 43 -20.57 5.21 0.52
C SER A 43 -19.35 4.29 0.47
N ALA A 44 -19.20 3.55 -0.63
CA ALA A 44 -18.03 2.69 -0.84
C ALA A 44 -16.71 3.47 -0.79
N GLU A 45 -16.68 4.68 -1.37
CA GLU A 45 -15.49 5.52 -1.38
C GLU A 45 -15.13 6.04 0.02
N GLU A 46 -16.14 6.37 0.83
CA GLU A 46 -15.92 6.77 2.23
C GLU A 46 -15.38 5.62 3.09
N LEU A 47 -15.89 4.41 2.90
CA LEU A 47 -15.43 3.22 3.63
C LEU A 47 -13.99 2.82 3.27
N LEU A 48 -13.57 3.08 2.03
CA LEU A 48 -12.22 2.76 1.56
C LEU A 48 -11.20 3.88 1.84
N ARG A 49 -11.66 5.05 2.27
CA ARG A 49 -10.79 6.16 2.62
C ARG A 49 -9.99 5.82 3.87
N ARG A 50 -8.66 5.89 3.78
CA ARG A 50 -7.78 5.73 4.94
C ARG A 50 -7.89 6.96 5.83
N GLU A 51 -8.17 6.74 7.11
CA GLU A 51 -8.09 7.77 8.14
C GLU A 51 -6.62 8.09 8.51
N ALA A 52 -6.40 9.21 9.20
CA ALA A 52 -5.05 9.68 9.57
C ALA A 52 -4.23 8.63 10.33
N LEU A 53 -4.88 7.82 11.17
CA LEU A 53 -4.23 6.79 11.98
C LEU A 53 -4.22 5.40 11.31
N ALA A 54 -4.84 5.25 10.13
CA ALA A 54 -4.86 3.98 9.42
C ALA A 54 -3.52 3.68 8.70
N ALA A 55 -2.73 4.71 8.40
CA ALA A 55 -1.40 4.59 7.82
C ALA A 55 -0.49 5.74 8.31
N PRO A 56 -0.14 5.76 9.61
CA PRO A 56 0.64 6.85 10.19
C PRO A 56 2.08 6.83 9.67
N GLU A 57 2.66 8.03 9.56
CA GLU A 57 4.09 8.14 9.29
C GLU A 57 4.92 7.73 10.52
N ARG A 58 6.13 7.21 10.28
CA ARG A 58 7.07 6.88 11.36
C ARG A 58 7.59 8.18 11.98
N SER A 59 7.21 8.46 13.22
CA SER A 59 7.50 9.75 13.90
C SER A 59 8.91 9.87 14.47
N VAL A 60 9.56 8.74 14.80
CA VAL A 60 10.89 8.69 15.45
C VAL A 60 12.02 8.31 14.48
N GLU A 61 11.68 8.04 13.23
CA GLU A 61 12.65 7.66 12.21
C GLU A 61 12.97 8.88 11.34
N LEU A 62 14.25 9.26 11.26
CA LEU A 62 14.70 10.36 10.39
C LEU A 62 14.56 10.01 8.89
N ARG A 63 14.47 8.71 8.59
CA ARG A 63 14.45 8.14 7.24
C ARG A 63 13.05 7.69 6.84
N ARG A 64 12.54 8.19 5.71
CA ARG A 64 11.20 7.82 5.26
C ARG A 64 11.14 6.43 4.60
N ARG A 65 12.27 5.90 4.13
CA ARG A 65 12.35 4.60 3.43
C ARG A 65 13.62 3.83 3.82
N SER A 66 13.75 2.63 3.28
CA SER A 66 14.97 1.79 3.29
C SER A 66 16.10 2.42 2.48
N GLU A 67 16.44 3.67 2.79
CA GLU A 67 17.62 4.32 2.28
C GLU A 67 18.89 3.57 2.77
N GLU A 68 20.01 3.69 2.08
CA GLU A 68 21.28 3.03 2.43
C GLU A 68 21.99 3.79 3.57
N ARG A 69 22.41 3.10 4.64
CA ARG A 69 23.09 3.75 5.76
C ARG A 69 24.50 4.13 5.34
N GLN A 70 24.98 5.30 5.77
CA GLN A 70 26.39 5.64 5.63
C GLN A 70 27.22 4.74 6.54
N ASP A 71 28.43 4.40 6.10
CA ASP A 71 29.39 3.66 6.92
C ASP A 71 29.65 4.42 8.23
N ASP A 72 29.72 3.68 9.34
CA ASP A 72 29.98 4.25 10.65
C ASP A 72 31.46 4.66 10.74
N PRO A 73 31.80 5.96 10.88
CA PRO A 73 33.18 6.39 10.96
C PRO A 73 33.91 5.89 12.23
N PHE A 74 33.18 5.31 13.18
CA PHE A 74 33.72 4.77 14.43
C PHE A 74 33.74 3.23 14.48
N ASP A 75 33.40 2.54 13.38
CA ASP A 75 33.54 1.08 13.27
C ASP A 75 35.01 0.71 13.01
N LEU A 76 35.84 0.91 14.03
CA LEU A 76 37.28 0.65 14.00
C LEU A 76 37.57 -0.79 14.50
N PRO A 77 38.57 -1.49 13.92
CA PRO A 77 38.96 -2.82 14.38
C PRO A 77 39.57 -2.80 15.80
N PRO A 78 39.48 -3.91 16.57
CA PRO A 78 40.12 -4.04 17.88
C PRO A 78 41.66 -4.09 17.77
N GLU A 79 42.36 -3.67 18.84
CA GLU A 79 43.84 -3.79 18.98
C GLU A 79 44.31 -5.19 19.39
#